data_AF-C5M0W4-F1
#
_entry.id   AF-C5M0W4-F1
#
_cell.length_a   1.000
_cell.length_b   1.000
_cell.length_c   1.000
_cell.angle_alpha   90.00
_cell.angle_beta   90.00
_cell.angle_gamma   90.00
#
_symmetry.space_group_name_H-M   'P 1'
#
loop_
_entity.id
_entity.type
_entity.pdbx_description
1 polymer ?
#
loop_
_entity_poly.entity_id
_entity_poly.type
_entity_poly.pdbx_seq_one_letter_code
_entity_poly.pdbx_strand_id
1 'polypeptide(L)'
;MTEEGSWEEPDTDVAEDGSMPDVSMFCKLPPIDSTEFDFEEDLRAIDEVKGEAMLKEVGSLGSLESRPGTRGRYFSVCKHWLKTLCMKGDKCDFLHQYDVNRMPECVAWVKHGRCTEKDCELRHDIDTVECQKYKYGFCRLGNMCRLRHEK
;
A
#
# COMPACT_ATOMS: atom_id res chain seq x y z
N MET A 1 0.90 24.11 -46.70
CA MET A 1 1.44 24.03 -45.32
C MET A 1 0.63 23.01 -44.54
N THR A 2 0.81 21.73 -44.85
CA THR A 2 0.54 20.59 -43.98
C THR A 2 1.50 19.51 -44.47
N GLU A 3 2.59 19.35 -43.73
CA GLU A 3 3.68 18.44 -44.03
C GLU A 3 3.44 17.22 -43.13
N GLU A 4 2.76 16.22 -43.64
CA GLU A 4 2.51 14.97 -42.94
C GLU A 4 3.67 14.01 -43.23
N GLY A 5 4.59 13.92 -42.26
CA GLY A 5 5.71 12.98 -42.29
C GLY A 5 5.22 11.54 -42.19
N SER A 6 5.25 10.87 -43.34
CA SER A 6 5.09 9.42 -43.49
C SER A 6 6.31 8.72 -42.90
N TRP A 7 6.13 8.04 -41.77
CA TRP A 7 7.12 7.11 -41.22
C TRP A 7 6.83 5.73 -41.82
N GLU A 8 7.71 5.25 -42.70
CA GLU A 8 7.65 3.90 -43.25
C GLU A 8 8.23 2.92 -42.23
N GLU A 9 7.48 1.87 -41.90
CA GLU A 9 7.94 0.77 -41.05
C GLU A 9 8.75 -0.23 -41.88
N PRO A 10 9.94 -0.66 -41.43
CA PRO A 10 10.68 -1.72 -42.10
C PRO A 10 10.13 -3.10 -41.74
N ASP A 11 9.70 -3.84 -42.75
CA ASP A 11 9.39 -5.27 -42.68
C ASP A 11 10.65 -6.05 -42.26
N THR A 12 10.59 -6.72 -41.11
CA THR A 12 11.63 -7.66 -40.69
C THR A 12 11.06 -9.07 -40.74
N ASP A 13 11.43 -9.79 -41.80
CA ASP A 13 11.16 -11.21 -41.98
C ASP A 13 11.86 -12.02 -40.88
N VAL A 14 11.08 -12.60 -39.96
CA VAL A 14 11.59 -13.53 -38.95
C VAL A 14 11.68 -14.92 -39.57
N ALA A 15 12.91 -15.34 -39.92
CA ALA A 15 13.20 -16.72 -40.27
C ALA A 15 13.23 -17.58 -39.00
N GLU A 16 12.32 -18.54 -38.91
CA GLU A 16 12.33 -19.59 -37.88
C GLU A 16 13.32 -20.70 -38.27
N ASP A 17 14.58 -20.61 -37.84
CA ASP A 17 15.47 -21.77 -37.78
C ASP A 17 15.50 -22.34 -36.36
N GLY A 18 14.73 -23.42 -36.18
CA GLY A 18 14.69 -24.19 -34.96
C GLY A 18 16.00 -24.93 -34.72
N SER A 19 16.86 -24.35 -33.90
CA SER A 19 17.89 -25.06 -33.15
C SER A 19 17.97 -24.45 -31.76
N MET A 20 17.27 -25.06 -30.80
CA MET A 20 17.32 -24.65 -29.39
C MET A 20 18.75 -24.89 -28.87
N PRO A 21 19.50 -23.86 -28.45
CA PRO A 21 20.74 -24.08 -27.74
C PRO A 21 20.45 -24.68 -26.36
N ASP A 22 21.32 -25.61 -25.94
CA ASP A 22 21.29 -26.32 -24.67
C ASP A 22 21.13 -25.36 -23.47
N VAL A 23 20.03 -25.52 -22.73
CA VAL A 23 19.63 -24.72 -21.56
C VAL A 23 20.61 -24.88 -20.37
N SER A 24 21.61 -25.76 -20.46
CA SER A 24 22.64 -25.93 -19.44
C SER A 24 23.57 -24.72 -19.24
N MET A 25 23.57 -23.73 -20.16
CA MET A 25 24.38 -22.51 -20.05
C MET A 25 23.63 -21.23 -19.64
N PHE A 26 22.29 -21.24 -19.56
CA PHE A 26 21.52 -20.02 -19.23
C PHE A 26 21.26 -19.81 -17.73
N CYS A 27 21.79 -20.68 -16.85
CA CYS A 27 21.71 -20.51 -15.39
C CYS A 27 22.98 -19.91 -14.78
N LYS A 28 23.67 -19.02 -15.50
CA LYS A 28 24.77 -18.18 -14.99
C LYS A 28 24.54 -16.72 -15.39
N LEU A 29 23.30 -16.25 -15.30
CA LEU A 29 23.08 -14.82 -15.18
C LEU A 29 23.41 -14.46 -13.72
N PRO A 30 24.34 -13.51 -13.46
CA PRO A 30 24.46 -12.95 -12.12
C PRO A 30 23.10 -12.39 -11.71
N PRO A 31 22.75 -12.45 -10.41
CA PRO A 31 21.55 -11.78 -9.93
C PRO A 31 21.58 -10.32 -10.40
N ILE A 32 20.42 -9.83 -10.83
CA ILE A 32 20.14 -8.42 -11.12
C ILE A 32 20.39 -7.57 -9.88
N ASP A 33 21.67 -7.31 -9.64
CA ASP A 33 22.24 -6.23 -8.87
C ASP A 33 23.30 -5.61 -9.78
N SER A 34 22.83 -4.80 -10.71
CA SER A 34 23.70 -4.00 -11.58
C SER A 34 23.21 -2.56 -11.66
N THR A 35 22.66 -2.08 -10.53
CA THR A 35 22.57 -0.66 -10.25
C THR A 35 23.00 -0.44 -8.80
N GLU A 36 24.23 -0.83 -8.48
CA GLU A 36 24.93 -0.31 -7.31
C GLU A 36 25.06 1.20 -7.56
N PHE A 37 24.15 1.96 -6.96
CA PHE A 37 24.15 3.40 -7.04
C PHE A 37 25.22 3.90 -6.08
N ASP A 38 26.04 4.89 -6.44
CA ASP A 38 27.17 5.37 -5.60
C ASP A 38 26.76 5.76 -4.15
N PHE A 39 25.46 5.96 -3.90
CA PHE A 39 24.90 6.26 -2.60
C PHE A 39 24.72 5.02 -1.69
N GLU A 40 24.83 3.80 -2.22
CA GLU A 40 24.77 2.58 -1.40
C GLU A 40 26.00 2.43 -0.51
N GLU A 41 27.17 2.82 -0.99
CA GLU A 41 28.42 2.81 -0.20
C GLU A 41 28.34 3.84 0.94
N ASP A 42 27.77 5.01 0.67
CA ASP A 42 27.50 6.03 1.68
C ASP A 42 26.49 5.55 2.74
N LEU A 43 25.43 4.82 2.34
CA LEU A 43 24.49 4.24 3.29
C LEU A 43 25.11 3.11 4.13
N ARG A 44 25.95 2.25 3.52
CA ARG A 44 26.72 1.22 4.23
C ARG A 44 27.68 1.86 5.25
N ALA A 45 28.35 2.95 4.87
CA ALA A 45 29.20 3.72 5.77
C ALA A 45 28.40 4.36 6.93
N ILE A 46 27.22 4.93 6.66
CA ILE A 46 26.35 5.49 7.71
C ILE A 46 25.85 4.42 8.68
N ASP A 47 25.49 3.23 8.19
CA ASP A 47 25.08 2.10 9.03
C ASP A 47 26.24 1.57 9.88
N GLU A 48 27.46 1.57 9.34
CA GLU A 48 28.67 1.19 10.09
C GLU A 48 28.98 2.22 11.19
N VAL A 49 28.89 3.53 10.91
CA VAL A 49 29.13 4.59 11.90
C VAL A 49 28.00 4.65 12.96
N LYS A 50 26.75 4.32 12.60
CA LYS A 50 25.62 4.21 13.55
C LYS A 50 25.68 2.95 14.40
N GLY A 51 26.19 1.84 13.85
CA GLY A 51 26.40 0.58 14.56
C GLY A 51 27.36 0.72 15.74
N GLU A 52 28.42 1.52 15.57
CA GLU A 52 29.39 1.78 16.63
C GLU A 52 28.93 2.84 17.64
N ALA A 53 28.05 3.78 17.24
CA ALA A 53 27.53 4.83 18.11
C ALA A 53 26.30 4.40 18.95
N MET A 54 25.54 3.37 18.55
CA MET A 54 24.34 2.95 19.28
C MET A 54 24.62 1.96 20.43
N LEU A 55 25.79 1.29 20.45
CA LEU A 55 26.09 0.23 21.43
C LEU A 55 26.63 0.75 22.79
N LYS A 56 26.96 2.04 22.93
CA LYS A 56 27.65 2.57 24.13
C LYS A 56 26.78 3.32 25.14
N GLU A 57 25.51 3.60 24.85
CA GLU A 57 24.66 4.47 25.70
C GLU A 57 23.47 3.76 26.39
N VAL A 58 23.28 2.44 26.23
CA VAL A 58 22.25 1.70 26.98
C VAL A 58 22.84 0.51 27.74
N GLY A 59 23.46 0.83 28.88
CA GLY A 59 23.83 -0.14 29.89
C GLY A 59 22.62 -0.67 30.67
N SER A 60 22.34 -1.96 30.48
CA SER A 60 21.96 -2.94 31.51
C SER A 60 20.69 -2.72 32.35
N LEU A 61 19.58 -3.35 31.94
CA LEU A 61 19.07 -4.60 32.57
C LEU A 61 17.93 -5.17 31.71
N GLY A 62 18.11 -6.41 31.26
CA GLY A 62 17.20 -7.09 30.35
C GLY A 62 15.84 -7.44 30.94
N SER A 63 14.81 -7.39 30.10
CA SER A 63 13.75 -8.38 30.04
C SER A 63 13.01 -8.20 28.71
N LEU A 64 12.75 -9.30 28.02
CA LEU A 64 11.76 -9.43 26.96
C LEU A 64 10.51 -8.60 27.32
N GLU A 65 10.33 -7.45 26.68
CA GLU A 65 9.04 -6.79 26.38
C GLU A 65 9.33 -5.39 25.78
N SER A 66 9.44 -5.34 24.46
CA SER A 66 9.35 -4.12 23.67
C SER A 66 7.93 -3.55 23.76
N ARG A 67 7.58 -2.84 24.84
CA ARG A 67 6.26 -2.24 24.98
C ARG A 67 6.33 -0.86 25.63
N PRO A 68 6.31 0.23 24.83
CA PRO A 68 5.44 1.33 25.21
C PRO A 68 4.03 0.75 25.27
N GLY A 69 3.61 0.43 26.49
CA GLY A 69 2.33 -0.18 26.80
C GLY A 69 1.19 0.73 26.35
N THR A 70 0.68 0.51 25.15
CA THR A 70 -0.77 0.45 24.93
C THR A 70 -1.12 -0.38 23.70
N ARG A 71 -1.37 -1.66 23.98
CA ARG A 71 -2.34 -2.54 23.31
C ARG A 71 -3.10 -1.87 22.15
N GLY A 72 -2.80 -2.23 20.90
CA GLY A 72 -3.72 -2.10 19.75
C GLY A 72 -4.40 -0.74 19.50
N ARG A 73 -3.75 0.40 19.77
CA ARG A 73 -4.42 1.72 19.69
C ARG A 73 -4.47 2.41 18.32
N TYR A 74 -3.81 1.88 17.28
CA TYR A 74 -3.88 2.48 15.93
C TYR A 74 -4.83 1.68 15.04
N PHE A 75 -6.13 1.74 15.35
CA PHE A 75 -7.14 1.03 14.57
C PHE A 75 -7.27 1.59 13.14
N SER A 76 -7.05 2.90 12.97
CA SER A 76 -7.17 3.57 11.68
C SER A 76 -6.07 4.59 11.39
N VAL A 77 -5.85 4.82 10.09
CA VAL A 77 -4.95 5.85 9.56
C VAL A 77 -5.43 7.25 9.94
N CYS A 78 -4.50 8.12 10.31
CA CYS A 78 -4.79 9.51 10.66
C CYS A 78 -5.26 10.29 9.43
N LYS A 79 -6.49 10.80 9.45
CA LYS A 79 -7.02 11.66 8.37
C LYS A 79 -6.19 12.92 8.14
N HIS A 80 -5.61 13.50 9.19
CA HIS A 80 -4.80 14.72 9.09
C HIS A 80 -3.40 14.46 8.54
N TRP A 81 -2.88 13.24 8.74
CA TRP A 81 -1.57 12.85 8.24
C TRP A 81 -1.56 12.68 6.72
N LEU A 82 -2.61 12.07 6.15
CA LEU A 82 -2.77 11.96 4.69
C LEU A 82 -2.68 13.33 3.98
N LYS A 83 -3.12 14.40 4.66
CA LYS A 83 -3.08 15.77 4.16
C LYS A 83 -1.85 16.57 4.61
N THR A 84 -0.89 15.93 5.26
CA THR A 84 0.32 16.54 5.86
C THR A 84 0.05 17.65 6.90
N LEU A 85 -1.17 17.70 7.46
CA LEU A 85 -1.61 18.71 8.44
C LEU A 85 -1.55 18.23 9.90
N CYS A 86 -1.04 17.02 10.16
CA CYS A 86 -0.97 16.50 11.51
C CYS A 86 0.18 17.13 12.30
N MET A 87 -0.14 17.89 13.35
CA MET A 87 0.85 18.50 14.25
C MET A 87 1.29 17.58 15.40
N LYS A 88 0.61 16.44 15.61
CA LYS A 88 0.83 15.55 16.76
C LYS A 88 2.03 14.63 16.59
N GLY A 89 2.56 14.51 15.37
CA GLY A 89 3.72 13.67 15.03
C GLY A 89 3.55 12.25 15.57
N ASP A 90 4.59 11.71 16.19
CA ASP A 90 4.60 10.32 16.70
C ASP A 90 3.71 10.10 17.93
N LYS A 91 3.19 11.19 18.53
CA LYS A 91 2.25 11.14 19.66
C LYS A 91 0.79 11.08 19.17
N CYS A 92 0.55 10.95 17.87
CA CYS A 92 -0.78 10.81 17.31
C CYS A 92 -1.43 9.51 17.78
N ASP A 93 -2.72 9.56 18.12
CA ASP A 93 -3.47 8.35 18.52
C ASP A 93 -3.86 7.50 17.30
N PHE A 94 -3.57 7.97 16.09
CA PHE A 94 -3.88 7.35 14.81
C PHE A 94 -2.60 6.97 14.05
N LEU A 95 -2.70 6.05 13.10
CA LEU A 95 -1.55 5.55 12.35
C LEU A 95 -1.02 6.58 11.35
N HIS A 96 0.29 6.81 11.35
CA HIS A 96 1.03 7.60 10.35
C HIS A 96 1.72 6.68 9.33
N GLN A 97 0.95 5.77 8.76
CA GLN A 97 1.38 4.85 7.73
C GLN A 97 0.21 4.63 6.79
N TYR A 98 0.48 4.55 5.50
CA TYR A 98 -0.54 4.28 4.50
C TYR A 98 -0.85 2.78 4.52
N ASP A 99 -1.98 2.42 5.13
CA ASP A 99 -2.50 1.05 5.14
C ASP A 99 -3.96 1.06 4.67
N VAL A 100 -4.20 0.42 3.52
CA VAL A 100 -5.51 0.34 2.86
C VAL A 100 -6.58 -0.36 3.70
N ASN A 101 -6.18 -1.32 4.55
CA ASN A 101 -7.12 -2.09 5.36
C ASN A 101 -7.55 -1.34 6.63
N ARG A 102 -6.69 -0.41 7.09
CA ARG A 102 -6.98 0.48 8.24
C ARG A 102 -7.41 1.88 7.80
N MET A 103 -7.81 2.03 6.55
CA MET A 103 -8.25 3.32 6.01
C MET A 103 -9.57 3.76 6.65
N PRO A 104 -9.69 5.02 7.10
CA PRO A 104 -10.95 5.52 7.65
C PRO A 104 -12.06 5.57 6.60
N GLU A 105 -13.31 5.47 7.06
CA GLU A 105 -14.50 5.53 6.20
C GLU A 105 -14.78 6.94 5.71
N CYS A 106 -15.30 7.03 4.49
CA CYS A 106 -15.75 8.29 3.92
C CYS A 106 -17.03 8.78 4.59
N VAL A 107 -16.95 9.91 5.30
CA VAL A 107 -18.09 10.50 6.01
C VAL A 107 -19.22 10.91 5.04
N ALA A 108 -18.87 11.42 3.85
CA ALA A 108 -19.86 11.80 2.84
C ALA A 108 -20.63 10.59 2.32
N TRP A 109 -19.92 9.48 2.10
CA TRP A 109 -20.51 8.21 1.68
C TRP A 109 -21.44 7.64 2.75
N VAL A 110 -21.00 7.55 4.01
CA VAL A 110 -21.83 7.03 5.11
C VAL A 110 -23.07 7.90 5.35
N LYS A 111 -22.96 9.22 5.24
CA LYS A 111 -24.08 10.15 5.51
C LYS A 111 -25.05 10.31 4.34
N HIS A 112 -24.54 10.45 3.12
CA HIS A 112 -25.33 10.82 1.94
C HIS A 112 -25.43 9.69 0.90
N GLY A 113 -24.70 8.58 1.06
CA GLY A 113 -24.62 7.51 0.06
C GLY A 113 -23.94 7.95 -1.23
N ARG A 114 -23.25 9.09 -1.22
CA ARG A 114 -22.59 9.68 -2.39
C ARG A 114 -21.34 10.45 -1.94
N CYS A 115 -20.22 10.18 -2.60
CA CYS A 115 -19.00 10.96 -2.46
C CYS A 115 -18.89 11.98 -3.60
N THR A 116 -18.46 13.20 -3.29
CA THR A 116 -18.28 14.29 -4.26
C THR A 116 -16.92 14.21 -4.96
N GLU A 117 -15.90 13.66 -4.28
CA GLU A 117 -14.55 13.47 -4.81
C GLU A 117 -14.50 12.20 -5.68
N LYS A 118 -13.89 12.31 -6.87
CA LYS A 118 -13.77 11.21 -7.85
C LYS A 118 -12.72 10.18 -7.43
N ASP A 119 -11.61 10.64 -6.87
CA ASP A 119 -10.52 9.81 -6.33
C ASP A 119 -10.49 9.92 -4.79
N CYS A 120 -11.53 9.41 -4.13
CA CYS A 120 -11.60 9.46 -2.67
C CYS A 120 -10.67 8.39 -2.06
N GLU A 121 -9.66 8.82 -1.31
CA GLU A 121 -8.73 7.95 -0.58
C GLU A 121 -9.38 7.21 0.61
N LEU A 122 -10.61 7.60 0.98
CA LEU A 122 -11.34 7.04 2.11
C LEU A 122 -12.22 5.86 1.68
N ARG A 123 -12.44 4.92 2.60
CA ARG A 123 -13.18 3.68 2.32
C ARG A 123 -14.66 3.93 2.05
N HIS A 124 -15.21 3.30 1.00
CA HIS A 124 -16.61 3.40 0.54
C HIS A 124 -17.44 2.13 0.82
N ASP A 125 -17.30 1.51 1.99
CA ASP A 125 -17.98 0.25 2.28
C ASP A 125 -19.30 0.50 3.02
N ILE A 126 -20.41 0.43 2.29
CA ILE A 126 -21.75 0.23 2.90
C ILE A 126 -22.16 -1.25 2.79
N ASP A 127 -21.54 -1.98 1.87
CA ASP A 127 -22.03 -3.26 1.39
C ASP A 127 -21.62 -4.46 2.26
N THR A 128 -20.67 -4.29 3.20
CA THR A 128 -20.21 -5.40 4.04
C THR A 128 -21.17 -5.74 5.18
N VAL A 129 -22.11 -4.85 5.53
CA VAL A 129 -23.06 -5.10 6.62
C VAL A 129 -24.34 -5.73 6.08
N GLU A 130 -24.43 -7.05 6.21
CA GLU A 130 -25.64 -7.82 5.92
C GLU A 130 -26.83 -7.35 6.75
N CYS A 131 -28.00 -7.26 6.12
CA CYS A 131 -29.24 -6.99 6.82
C CYS A 131 -29.65 -8.20 7.65
N GLN A 132 -29.46 -8.11 8.98
CA GLN A 132 -29.90 -9.16 9.91
C GLN A 132 -31.38 -9.51 9.76
N LYS A 133 -32.25 -8.52 9.49
CA LYS A 133 -33.70 -8.77 9.29
C LYS A 133 -33.97 -9.61 8.04
N TYR A 134 -33.24 -9.34 6.95
CA TYR A 134 -33.34 -10.12 5.73
C TYR A 134 -32.74 -11.52 5.90
N LYS A 135 -31.64 -11.64 6.67
CA LYS A 135 -31.05 -12.92 7.06
C LYS A 135 -32.03 -13.84 7.81
N TYR A 136 -32.94 -13.28 8.59
CA TYR A 136 -34.03 -14.03 9.24
C TYR A 136 -35.24 -14.29 8.33
N GLY A 137 -35.16 -13.93 7.04
CA GLY A 137 -36.13 -14.28 6.00
C GLY A 137 -36.86 -13.08 5.39
N PHE A 138 -37.06 -11.98 6.13
CA PHE A 138 -37.80 -10.83 5.60
C PHE A 138 -37.40 -9.50 6.25
N CYS A 139 -37.00 -8.55 5.41
CA CYS A 139 -36.79 -7.17 5.83
C CYS A 139 -38.03 -6.32 5.48
N ARG A 140 -38.62 -5.67 6.49
CA ARG A 140 -39.78 -4.76 6.30
C ARG A 140 -39.51 -3.59 5.36
N LEU A 141 -38.24 -3.21 5.19
CA LEU A 141 -37.82 -2.15 4.27
C LEU A 141 -37.67 -2.65 2.83
N GLY A 142 -37.73 -3.97 2.59
CA GLY A 142 -37.63 -4.57 1.26
C GLY A 142 -36.36 -4.13 0.52
N ASN A 143 -36.50 -3.85 -0.77
CA ASN A 143 -35.44 -3.35 -1.65
C ASN A 143 -34.94 -1.93 -1.31
N MET A 144 -35.65 -1.20 -0.44
CA MET A 144 -35.24 0.13 0.03
C MET A 144 -34.36 0.05 1.29
N CYS A 145 -33.98 -1.15 1.72
CA CYS A 145 -33.07 -1.31 2.85
C CYS A 145 -31.67 -0.84 2.46
N ARG A 146 -31.04 -0.06 3.34
CA ARG A 146 -29.66 0.42 3.17
C ARG A 146 -28.61 -0.68 3.39
N LEU A 147 -29.01 -1.79 4.02
CA LEU A 147 -28.16 -2.92 4.36
C LEU A 147 -28.20 -3.97 3.26
N ARG A 148 -27.09 -4.69 3.05
CA ARG A 148 -26.98 -5.70 1.99
C ARG A 148 -27.98 -6.84 2.20
N HIS A 149 -28.76 -7.15 1.18
CA HIS A 149 -29.67 -8.30 1.12
C HIS A 149 -29.04 -9.36 0.22
N GLU A 150 -28.42 -10.40 0.80
CA GLU A 150 -27.92 -11.55 0.05
C GLU A 150 -29.04 -12.58 -0.09
N LYS A 151 -29.35 -12.99 -1.33
CA LYS A 151 -30.55 -13.75 -1.70
C LYS A 151 -30.48 -15.22 -1.26
#